data_AF-A0A6P8S976-F1
#
_entry.id   AF-A0A6P8S976-F1
#
_cell.length_a   1.000
_cell.length_b   1.000
_cell.length_c   1.000
_cell.angle_alpha   90.00
_cell.angle_beta   90.00
_cell.angle_gamma   90.00
#
_symmetry.space_group_name_H-M   'P 1'
#
loop_
_entity.id
_entity.type
_entity.pdbx_description
1 polymer ?
#
loop_
_entity_poly.entity_id
_entity_poly.type
_entity_poly.pdbx_seq_one_letter_code
_entity_poly.pdbx_strand_id
1 'polypeptide(L)'
;MAFSLEDYFRTALEGKLFVKMPEREDEYLTPATRLLEKRREMAEIEHALRAQKEEFQMKMESLQQRREELERKEEELKDSIFKFDKFLRFQEISEMVNRFNTLLATQAKLVKRESDSQETMEQERAQLHQYTEEMQNAILQLNNKLAGLKIKLEKAQSTTLQLEAKWAHILNTAVKKILLLGQIKMATFNIFQILTKQMRQQPDIPLNDPLGQLDQIHDCLIDLSAILTELEKNYPTANHPYKVEPVPAALLSKTDGCPRP
;
A
#
# COMPACT_ATOMS: atom_id res chain seq x y z
N MET A 1 110.21 -35.61 -54.71
CA MET A 1 109.48 -34.32 -54.76
C MET A 1 108.76 -34.17 -53.41
N ALA A 2 109.04 -33.25 -52.51
CA ALA A 2 110.20 -32.40 -52.28
C ALA A 2 110.72 -32.78 -50.88
N PHE A 3 111.85 -33.49 -50.79
CA PHE A 3 112.52 -33.74 -49.51
C PHE A 3 113.22 -32.44 -49.14
N SER A 4 112.69 -31.74 -48.14
CA SER A 4 113.27 -30.50 -47.63
C SER A 4 114.62 -30.80 -46.97
N LEU A 5 115.61 -29.93 -47.16
CA LEU A 5 116.90 -30.03 -46.45
C LEU A 5 116.67 -30.07 -44.92
N GLU A 6 115.58 -29.48 -44.44
CA GLU A 6 115.23 -29.33 -43.03
C GLU A 6 114.83 -30.66 -42.38
N ASP A 7 114.16 -31.56 -43.11
CA ASP A 7 113.84 -32.91 -42.60
C ASP A 7 115.08 -33.81 -42.60
N TYR A 8 115.99 -33.66 -43.56
CA TYR A 8 117.28 -34.37 -43.55
C TYR A 8 118.12 -33.95 -42.35
N PHE A 9 118.15 -32.65 -42.01
CA PHE A 9 118.83 -32.17 -40.81
C PHE A 9 118.12 -32.61 -39.53
N ARG A 10 116.79 -32.57 -39.45
CA ARG A 10 116.03 -33.01 -38.27
C ARG A 10 116.28 -34.48 -37.96
N THR A 11 116.17 -35.38 -38.94
CA THR A 11 116.39 -36.82 -38.69
C THR A 11 117.87 -37.15 -38.48
N ALA A 12 118.80 -36.44 -39.14
CA ALA A 12 120.24 -36.63 -38.91
C ALA A 12 120.71 -36.08 -37.54
N LEU A 13 120.05 -35.05 -37.01
CA LEU A 13 120.31 -34.50 -35.67
C LEU A 13 119.60 -35.31 -34.58
N GLU A 14 118.34 -35.69 -34.76
CA GLU A 14 117.59 -36.51 -33.79
C GLU A 14 118.17 -37.93 -33.66
N GLY A 15 118.69 -38.52 -34.75
CA GLY A 15 119.41 -39.80 -34.71
C GLY A 15 120.81 -39.72 -34.08
N LYS A 16 121.47 -38.55 -34.14
CA LYS A 16 122.78 -38.31 -33.51
C LYS A 16 122.71 -37.75 -32.09
N LEU A 17 121.52 -37.32 -31.64
CA LEU A 17 121.25 -36.85 -30.27
C LEU A 17 120.75 -37.96 -29.34
N PHE A 18 120.60 -39.20 -29.83
CA PHE A 18 120.42 -40.38 -28.97
C PHE A 18 121.75 -40.82 -28.35
N VAL A 19 122.35 -39.93 -27.55
CA VAL A 19 123.23 -40.37 -26.48
C VAL A 19 122.31 -40.71 -25.32
N LYS A 20 122.12 -42.02 -25.07
CA LYS A 20 121.70 -42.52 -23.76
C LYS A 20 122.45 -41.71 -22.71
N MET A 21 121.73 -40.92 -21.91
CA MET A 21 122.29 -40.34 -20.69
C MET A 21 122.95 -41.50 -19.93
N PRO A 22 124.27 -41.48 -19.69
CA PRO A 22 124.88 -42.45 -18.80
C PRO A 22 124.24 -42.25 -17.42
N GLU A 23 123.92 -43.36 -16.74
CA GLU A 23 123.57 -43.33 -15.31
C GLU A 23 124.64 -42.49 -14.60
N ARG A 24 124.22 -41.34 -14.05
CA ARG A 24 125.15 -40.40 -13.43
C ARG A 24 125.59 -40.98 -12.10
N GLU A 25 126.73 -41.66 -12.11
CA GLU A 25 127.55 -41.85 -10.91
C GLU A 25 127.92 -40.46 -10.39
N ASP A 26 127.35 -40.10 -9.24
CA ASP A 26 127.52 -38.84 -8.53
C ASP A 26 128.93 -38.69 -7.90
N GLU A 27 130.01 -39.00 -8.61
CA GLU A 27 131.35 -39.04 -8.02
C GLU A 27 132.41 -38.16 -8.73
N TYR A 28 132.06 -37.49 -9.84
CA TYR A 28 132.98 -36.56 -10.53
C TYR A 28 132.38 -35.23 -11.00
N LEU A 29 131.38 -34.69 -10.29
CA LEU A 29 131.01 -33.28 -10.45
C LEU A 29 132.02 -32.40 -9.70
N THR A 30 132.66 -31.46 -10.40
CA THR A 30 133.47 -30.40 -9.79
C THR A 30 132.67 -29.67 -8.70
N PRO A 31 133.26 -29.31 -7.55
CA PRO A 31 132.54 -28.61 -6.46
C PRO A 31 131.76 -27.36 -6.90
N ALA A 32 132.22 -26.70 -7.97
CA ALA A 32 131.54 -25.54 -8.56
C ALA A 32 130.18 -25.86 -9.21
N THR A 33 130.01 -27.01 -9.87
CA THR A 33 128.75 -27.37 -10.56
C THR A 33 127.65 -27.82 -9.59
N ARG A 34 128.00 -28.54 -8.52
CA ARG A 34 127.05 -28.90 -7.44
C ARG A 34 126.51 -27.68 -6.70
N LEU A 35 127.38 -26.69 -6.47
CA LEU A 35 126.98 -25.42 -5.85
C LEU A 35 125.97 -24.66 -6.73
N LEU A 36 126.15 -24.70 -8.05
CA LEU A 36 125.25 -24.05 -9.01
C LEU A 36 123.89 -24.75 -9.08
N GLU A 37 123.84 -26.08 -9.11
CA GLU A 37 122.58 -26.83 -9.05
C GLU A 37 121.84 -26.58 -7.74
N LYS A 38 122.53 -26.63 -6.58
CA LYS A 38 121.92 -26.30 -5.29
C LYS A 38 121.45 -24.85 -5.22
N ARG A 39 122.17 -23.89 -5.82
CA ARG A 39 121.71 -22.50 -5.93
C ARG A 39 120.46 -22.37 -6.80
N ARG A 40 120.38 -23.12 -7.90
CA ARG A 40 119.22 -23.12 -8.79
C ARG A 40 118.01 -23.75 -8.12
N GLU A 41 118.16 -24.92 -7.48
CA GLU A 41 117.10 -25.56 -6.70
C GLU A 41 116.61 -24.65 -5.57
N MET A 42 117.51 -24.01 -4.83
CA MET A 42 117.11 -23.04 -3.81
C MET A 42 116.37 -21.83 -4.41
N ALA A 43 116.81 -21.31 -5.55
CA ALA A 43 116.11 -20.22 -6.23
C ALA A 43 114.72 -20.63 -6.74
N GLU A 44 114.56 -21.85 -7.25
CA GLU A 44 113.27 -22.40 -7.70
C GLU A 44 112.32 -22.65 -6.52
N ILE A 45 112.82 -23.22 -5.41
CA ILE A 45 112.06 -23.39 -4.17
C ILE A 45 111.68 -22.04 -3.57
N GLU A 46 112.59 -21.08 -3.53
CA GLU A 46 112.34 -19.74 -3.01
C GLU A 46 111.31 -19.01 -3.88
N HIS A 47 111.37 -19.16 -5.20
CA HIS A 47 110.37 -18.62 -6.12
C HIS A 47 109.00 -19.28 -5.92
N ALA A 48 108.93 -20.61 -5.76
CA ALA A 48 107.68 -21.32 -5.50
C ALA A 48 107.05 -20.94 -4.15
N LEU A 49 107.88 -20.78 -3.10
CA LEU A 49 107.45 -20.31 -1.79
C LEU A 49 106.92 -18.87 -1.85
N ARG A 50 107.58 -18.01 -2.65
CA ARG A 50 107.16 -16.62 -2.87
C ARG A 50 105.81 -16.56 -3.58
N ALA A 51 105.62 -17.35 -4.64
CA ALA A 51 104.35 -17.49 -5.34
C ALA A 51 103.22 -18.03 -4.45
N GLN A 52 103.49 -19.04 -3.62
CA GLN A 52 102.50 -19.57 -2.66
C GLN A 52 102.11 -18.53 -1.60
N LYS A 53 103.09 -17.74 -1.12
CA LYS A 53 102.84 -16.65 -0.17
C LYS A 53 101.98 -15.56 -0.78
N GLU A 54 102.24 -15.19 -2.03
CA GLU A 54 101.43 -14.23 -2.80
C GLU A 54 100.00 -14.75 -3.04
N GLU A 55 99.83 -16.03 -3.37
CA GLU A 55 98.50 -16.64 -3.55
C GLU A 55 97.71 -16.68 -2.23
N PHE A 56 98.36 -17.03 -1.11
CA PHE A 56 97.75 -16.99 0.22
C PHE A 56 97.36 -15.56 0.61
N GLN A 57 98.22 -14.58 0.30
CA GLN A 57 97.96 -13.17 0.56
C GLN A 57 96.73 -12.69 -0.23
N MET A 58 96.66 -12.99 -1.54
CA MET A 58 95.49 -12.65 -2.38
C MET A 58 94.21 -13.32 -1.88
N LYS A 59 94.27 -14.61 -1.49
CA LYS A 59 93.10 -15.32 -0.91
C LYS A 59 92.66 -14.68 0.39
N MET A 60 93.59 -14.31 1.28
CA MET A 60 93.26 -13.63 2.53
C MET A 60 92.61 -12.28 2.30
N GLU A 61 93.11 -11.49 1.36
CA GLU A 61 92.52 -10.21 0.98
C GLU A 61 91.10 -10.39 0.41
N SER A 62 90.89 -11.37 -0.47
CA SER A 62 89.55 -11.65 -1.03
C SER A 62 88.54 -12.12 0.03
N LEU A 63 88.97 -12.95 0.98
CA LEU A 63 88.13 -13.41 2.10
C LEU A 63 87.83 -12.27 3.07
N GLN A 64 88.79 -11.36 3.27
CA GLN A 64 88.60 -10.19 4.10
C GLN A 64 87.59 -9.23 3.47
N GLN A 65 87.74 -8.92 2.19
CA GLN A 65 86.77 -8.13 1.42
C GLN A 65 85.37 -8.77 1.44
N ARG A 66 85.29 -10.10 1.30
CA ARG A 66 84.01 -10.81 1.33
C ARG A 66 83.36 -10.78 2.72
N ARG A 67 84.15 -10.88 3.80
CA ARG A 67 83.63 -10.69 5.16
C ARG A 67 83.08 -9.29 5.36
N GLU A 68 83.83 -8.27 4.99
CA GLU A 68 83.40 -6.86 5.10
C GLU A 68 82.17 -6.57 4.23
N GLU A 69 82.04 -7.21 3.07
CA GLU A 69 80.83 -7.11 2.23
C GLU A 69 79.61 -7.81 2.87
N LEU A 70 79.81 -8.98 3.48
CA LEU A 70 78.74 -9.71 4.18
C LEU A 70 78.28 -8.98 5.44
N GLU A 71 79.22 -8.41 6.20
CA GLU A 71 78.92 -7.64 7.41
C GLU A 71 78.11 -6.39 7.07
N ARG A 72 78.50 -5.65 6.01
CA ARG A 72 77.71 -4.54 5.48
C ARG A 72 76.30 -4.97 5.06
N LYS A 73 76.17 -6.08 4.32
CA LYS A 73 74.85 -6.61 3.91
C LYS A 73 74.01 -7.03 5.11
N GLU A 74 74.62 -7.58 6.16
CA GLU A 74 73.92 -7.96 7.39
C GLU A 74 73.40 -6.73 8.12
N GLU A 75 74.22 -5.67 8.25
CA GLU A 75 73.80 -4.39 8.82
C GLU A 75 72.65 -3.75 8.02
N GLU A 76 72.76 -3.71 6.69
CA GLU A 76 71.69 -3.22 5.80
C GLU A 76 70.38 -4.00 6.00
N LEU A 77 70.47 -5.33 6.14
CA LEU A 77 69.30 -6.17 6.39
C LEU A 77 68.67 -5.89 7.77
N LYS A 78 69.48 -5.78 8.82
CA LYS A 78 69.01 -5.43 10.17
C LYS A 78 68.30 -4.09 10.17
N ASP A 79 68.88 -3.10 9.49
CA ASP A 79 68.28 -1.78 9.32
C ASP A 79 66.94 -1.83 8.57
N SER A 80 66.86 -2.65 7.51
CA SER A 80 65.63 -2.82 6.73
C SER A 80 64.51 -3.46 7.56
N ILE A 81 64.83 -4.47 8.37
CA ILE A 81 63.88 -5.13 9.27
C ILE A 81 63.40 -4.16 10.35
N PHE A 82 64.31 -3.38 10.94
CA PHE A 82 63.94 -2.39 11.95
C PHE A 82 63.03 -1.30 11.36
N LYS A 83 63.33 -0.80 10.16
CA LYS A 83 62.47 0.16 9.45
C LYS A 83 61.09 -0.43 9.14
N PHE A 84 61.03 -1.71 8.75
CA PHE A 84 59.79 -2.42 8.47
C PHE A 84 58.94 -2.66 9.73
N ASP A 85 59.52 -3.14 10.83
CA ASP A 85 58.81 -3.30 12.12
C ASP A 85 58.31 -1.95 12.63
N LYS A 86 59.13 -0.90 12.51
CA LYS A 86 58.71 0.47 12.85
C LYS A 86 57.55 0.95 11.99
N PHE A 87 57.56 0.69 10.67
CA PHE A 87 56.45 1.00 9.76
C PHE A 87 55.17 0.26 10.12
N LEU A 88 55.24 -1.03 10.43
CA LEU A 88 54.08 -1.81 10.90
C LEU A 88 53.54 -1.31 12.25
N ARG A 89 54.43 -0.87 13.13
CA ARG A 89 54.06 -0.29 14.43
C ARG A 89 53.60 1.17 14.33
N PHE A 90 53.96 1.88 13.27
CA PHE A 90 53.46 3.22 12.97
C PHE A 90 52.00 3.12 12.56
N GLN A 91 51.16 2.97 13.58
CA GLN A 91 49.77 3.40 13.73
C GLN A 91 48.75 3.06 12.64
N GLU A 92 49.04 3.16 11.34
CA GLU A 92 48.07 3.09 10.25
C GLU A 92 47.26 1.79 10.22
N ILE A 93 47.90 0.62 10.39
CA ILE A 93 47.19 -0.67 10.41
C ILE A 93 46.34 -0.80 11.68
N SER A 94 46.90 -0.44 12.83
CA SER A 94 46.20 -0.52 14.12
C SER A 94 45.02 0.45 14.17
N GLU A 95 45.20 1.68 13.67
CA GLU A 95 44.16 2.70 13.52
C GLU A 95 43.08 2.28 12.55
N MET A 96 43.44 1.67 11.41
CA MET A 96 42.49 1.12 10.46
C MET A 96 41.64 0.01 11.11
N VAL A 97 42.27 -0.93 11.82
CA VAL A 97 41.56 -1.99 12.56
C VAL A 97 40.64 -1.40 13.63
N ASN A 98 41.10 -0.41 14.40
CA ASN A 98 40.27 0.27 15.41
C ASN A 98 39.08 1.00 14.79
N ARG A 99 39.28 1.68 13.65
CA ARG A 99 38.21 2.33 12.90
C ARG A 99 37.21 1.31 12.37
N PHE A 100 37.67 0.18 11.84
CA PHE A 100 36.80 -0.92 11.43
C PHE A 100 35.99 -1.49 12.59
N ASN A 101 36.62 -1.74 13.74
CA ASN A 101 35.92 -2.23 14.93
C ASN A 101 34.86 -1.23 15.43
N THR A 102 35.20 0.06 15.41
CA THR A 102 34.24 1.12 15.75
C THR A 102 33.10 1.17 14.75
N LEU A 103 33.38 1.08 13.45
CA LEU A 103 32.37 1.05 12.40
C LEU A 103 31.42 -0.15 12.57
N LEU A 104 31.96 -1.34 12.80
CA LEU A 104 31.17 -2.55 13.07
C LEU A 104 30.31 -2.40 14.33
N ALA A 105 30.86 -1.84 15.41
CA ALA A 105 30.10 -1.57 16.63
C ALA A 105 28.98 -0.54 16.39
N THR A 106 29.23 0.50 15.60
CA THR A 106 28.20 1.48 15.21
C THR A 106 27.14 0.85 14.32
N GLN A 107 27.54 0.00 13.36
CA GLN A 107 26.63 -0.72 12.48
C GLN A 107 25.69 -1.62 13.29
N ALA A 108 26.23 -2.40 14.23
CA ALA A 108 25.43 -3.27 15.10
C ALA A 108 24.42 -2.46 15.95
N LYS A 109 24.84 -1.31 16.48
CA LYS A 109 23.95 -0.41 17.24
C LYS A 109 22.84 0.18 16.36
N LEU A 110 23.17 0.59 15.14
CA LEU A 110 22.19 1.15 14.20
C LEU A 110 21.18 0.09 13.77
N VAL A 111 21.63 -1.11 13.42
CA VAL A 111 20.74 -2.23 13.06
C VAL A 111 19.80 -2.58 14.22
N LYS A 112 20.32 -2.64 15.45
CA LYS A 112 19.48 -2.89 16.63
C LYS A 112 18.45 -1.77 16.84
N ARG A 113 18.89 -0.51 16.79
CA ARG A 113 17.99 0.64 16.96
C ARG A 113 16.91 0.67 15.88
N GLU A 114 17.26 0.35 14.64
CA GLU A 114 16.31 0.27 13.54
C GLU A 114 15.30 -0.84 13.78
N SER A 115 15.75 -2.03 14.20
CA SER A 115 14.87 -3.14 14.57
C SER A 115 13.91 -2.77 15.70
N ASP A 116 14.42 -2.16 16.78
CA ASP A 116 13.60 -1.74 17.92
C ASP A 116 12.58 -0.66 17.48
N SER A 117 13.00 0.31 16.66
CA SER A 117 12.12 1.35 16.11
C SER A 117 11.05 0.75 15.18
N GLN A 118 11.42 -0.20 14.34
CA GLN A 118 10.51 -0.88 13.43
C GLN A 118 9.46 -1.68 14.21
N GLU A 119 9.85 -2.37 15.27
CA GLU A 119 8.91 -3.10 16.14
C GLU A 119 7.90 -2.15 16.79
N THR A 120 8.35 -1.01 17.34
CA THR A 120 7.43 -0.01 17.91
C THR A 120 6.47 0.57 16.87
N MET A 121 6.96 0.84 15.65
CA MET A 121 6.13 1.33 14.55
C MET A 121 5.09 0.30 14.12
N GLU A 122 5.46 -0.99 14.06
CA GLU A 122 4.56 -2.08 13.72
C GLU A 122 3.49 -2.27 14.81
N GLN A 123 3.85 -2.14 16.09
CA GLN A 123 2.91 -2.18 17.20
C GLN A 123 1.89 -1.04 17.14
N GLU A 124 2.36 0.21 16.97
CA GLU A 124 1.48 1.38 16.83
C GLU A 124 0.57 1.25 15.59
N ARG A 125 1.11 0.77 14.47
CA ARG A 125 0.35 0.53 13.25
C ARG A 125 -0.72 -0.54 13.44
N ALA A 126 -0.42 -1.62 14.18
CA ALA A 126 -1.38 -2.66 14.51
C ALA A 126 -2.50 -2.13 15.41
N GLN A 127 -2.18 -1.33 16.43
CA GLN A 127 -3.18 -0.70 17.30
C GLN A 127 -4.10 0.24 16.52
N LEU A 128 -3.53 1.08 15.66
CA LEU A 128 -4.32 1.98 14.82
C LEU A 128 -5.23 1.20 13.86
N HIS A 129 -4.73 0.10 13.30
CA HIS A 129 -5.51 -0.75 12.41
C HIS A 129 -6.70 -1.39 13.15
N GLN A 130 -6.47 -1.97 14.33
CA GLN A 130 -7.53 -2.52 15.18
C GLN A 130 -8.59 -1.47 15.53
N TYR A 131 -8.16 -0.29 16.00
CA TYR A 131 -9.09 0.79 16.32
C TYR A 131 -9.92 1.22 15.10
N THR A 132 -9.29 1.28 13.92
CA THR A 132 -9.99 1.63 12.68
C THR A 132 -11.03 0.59 12.31
N GLU A 133 -10.71 -0.70 12.38
CA GLU A 133 -11.66 -1.80 12.11
C GLU A 133 -12.82 -1.79 13.11
N GLU A 134 -12.54 -1.59 14.41
CA GLU A 134 -13.57 -1.46 15.45
C GLU A 134 -14.53 -0.31 15.17
N MET A 135 -14.00 0.88 14.82
CA MET A 135 -14.82 2.04 14.49
C MET A 135 -15.61 1.83 13.21
N GLN A 136 -15.03 1.22 12.18
CA GLN A 136 -15.74 0.88 10.94
C GLN A 136 -16.90 -0.09 11.22
N ASN A 137 -16.67 -1.11 12.03
CA ASN A 137 -17.70 -2.05 12.46
C ASN A 137 -18.81 -1.36 13.26
N ALA A 138 -18.46 -0.44 14.17
CA ALA A 138 -19.43 0.34 14.92
C ALA A 138 -20.29 1.23 14.01
N ILE A 139 -19.68 1.91 13.03
CA ILE A 139 -20.38 2.72 12.03
C ILE A 139 -21.36 1.84 11.23
N LEU A 140 -20.93 0.66 10.78
CA LEU A 140 -21.80 -0.28 10.05
C LEU A 140 -22.98 -0.72 10.91
N GLN A 141 -22.76 -1.07 12.18
CA GLN A 141 -23.84 -1.44 13.10
C GLN A 141 -24.82 -0.29 13.34
N LEU A 142 -24.34 0.94 13.52
CA LEU A 142 -25.18 2.11 13.69
C LEU A 142 -25.97 2.42 12.42
N ASN A 143 -25.36 2.32 11.25
CA ASN A 143 -26.04 2.49 9.97
C ASN A 143 -27.14 1.46 9.75
N ASN A 144 -26.89 0.19 10.10
CA ASN A 144 -27.90 -0.86 10.04
C ASN A 144 -29.08 -0.58 11.00
N LYS A 145 -28.79 -0.13 12.23
CA LYS A 145 -29.83 0.29 13.19
C LYS A 145 -30.63 1.49 12.66
N LEU A 146 -29.95 2.49 12.09
CA LEU A 146 -30.57 3.67 11.51
C LEU A 146 -31.51 3.28 10.36
N ALA A 147 -31.06 2.40 9.45
CA ALA A 147 -31.89 1.89 8.36
C ALA A 147 -33.13 1.17 8.89
N GLY A 148 -32.97 0.30 9.90
CA GLY A 148 -34.09 -0.40 10.54
C GLY A 148 -35.09 0.56 11.20
N LEU A 149 -34.62 1.63 11.85
CA LEU A 149 -35.48 2.65 12.44
C LEU A 149 -36.20 3.49 11.37
N LYS A 150 -35.54 3.85 10.28
CA LYS A 150 -36.16 4.56 9.15
C LYS A 150 -37.31 3.77 8.53
N ILE A 151 -37.12 2.48 8.28
CA ILE A 151 -38.19 1.62 7.75
C ILE A 151 -39.40 1.59 8.70
N LYS A 152 -39.17 1.49 10.01
CA LYS A 152 -40.25 1.51 11.01
C LYS A 152 -40.99 2.86 11.00
N LEU A 153 -40.27 3.96 10.89
CA LEU A 153 -40.84 5.30 10.81
C LEU A 153 -41.69 5.45 9.55
N GLU A 154 -41.17 5.08 8.38
CA GLU A 154 -41.89 5.15 7.10
C GLU A 154 -43.16 4.29 7.12
N LYS A 155 -43.10 3.10 7.73
CA LYS A 155 -44.26 2.24 7.90
C LYS A 155 -45.33 2.90 8.78
N ALA A 156 -44.94 3.48 9.92
CA ALA A 156 -45.85 4.18 10.81
C ALA A 156 -46.49 5.40 10.11
N GLN A 157 -45.69 6.21 9.41
CA GLN A 157 -46.16 7.35 8.63
C GLN A 157 -47.15 6.93 7.55
N SER A 158 -46.85 5.86 6.80
CA SER A 158 -47.77 5.31 5.80
C SER A 158 -49.10 4.91 6.42
N THR A 159 -49.10 4.24 7.58
CA THR A 159 -50.34 3.88 8.27
C THR A 159 -51.11 5.10 8.76
N THR A 160 -50.44 6.12 9.30
CA THR A 160 -51.08 7.36 9.73
C THR A 160 -51.75 8.06 8.55
N LEU A 161 -51.05 8.21 7.42
CA LEU A 161 -51.60 8.82 6.21
C LEU A 161 -52.84 8.07 5.71
N GLN A 162 -52.83 6.73 5.75
CA GLN A 162 -54.00 5.93 5.38
C GLN A 162 -55.19 6.16 6.32
N LEU A 163 -54.95 6.29 7.62
CA LEU A 163 -56.00 6.56 8.61
C LEU A 163 -56.56 7.99 8.45
N GLU A 164 -55.69 8.97 8.22
CA GLU A 164 -56.08 10.35 7.92
C GLU A 164 -56.95 10.43 6.67
N ALA A 165 -56.59 9.71 5.60
CA ALA A 165 -57.40 9.66 4.38
C ALA A 165 -58.79 9.06 4.63
N LYS A 166 -58.86 7.95 5.40
CA LYS A 166 -60.14 7.33 5.80
C LYS A 166 -60.97 8.29 6.65
N TRP A 167 -60.36 8.97 7.61
CA TRP A 167 -61.02 9.94 8.47
C TRP A 167 -61.58 11.12 7.66
N ALA A 168 -60.77 11.68 6.75
CA ALA A 168 -61.20 12.76 5.86
C ALA A 168 -62.39 12.35 4.99
N HIS A 169 -62.40 11.11 4.47
CA HIS A 169 -63.54 10.59 3.71
C HIS A 169 -64.83 10.49 4.54
N ILE A 170 -64.74 9.96 5.76
CA ILE A 170 -65.87 9.87 6.69
C ILE A 170 -66.39 11.28 7.02
N LEU A 171 -65.50 12.20 7.34
CA LEU A 171 -65.84 13.58 7.66
C LEU A 171 -66.53 14.27 6.49
N ASN A 172 -65.96 14.19 5.28
CA ASN A 172 -66.57 14.75 4.07
C ASN A 172 -67.97 14.19 3.80
N THR A 173 -68.17 12.90 4.06
CA THR A 173 -69.49 12.27 3.93
C THR A 173 -70.46 12.78 4.99
N ALA A 174 -70.02 12.94 6.23
CA ALA A 174 -70.84 13.49 7.31
C ALA A 174 -71.24 14.95 7.00
N VAL A 175 -70.30 15.79 6.55
CA VAL A 175 -70.57 17.18 6.14
C VAL A 175 -71.62 17.23 5.03
N LYS A 176 -71.53 16.37 4.01
CA LYS A 176 -72.55 16.27 2.95
C LYS A 176 -73.94 15.90 3.51
N LYS A 177 -74.01 14.95 4.44
CA LYS A 177 -75.28 14.55 5.09
C LYS A 177 -75.86 15.67 5.95
N ILE A 178 -75.03 16.38 6.70
CA ILE A 178 -75.45 17.54 7.51
C ILE A 178 -75.99 18.65 6.61
N LEU A 179 -75.32 18.92 5.48
CA LEU A 179 -75.79 19.90 4.50
C LEU A 179 -77.15 19.51 3.91
N LEU A 180 -77.32 18.27 3.48
CA LEU A 180 -78.60 17.77 2.96
C LEU A 180 -79.72 17.86 4.01
N LEU A 181 -79.44 17.48 5.26
CA LEU A 181 -80.40 17.61 6.35
C LEU A 181 -80.80 19.07 6.58
N GLY A 182 -79.84 20.00 6.53
CA GLY A 182 -80.11 21.44 6.60
C GLY A 182 -80.98 21.94 5.46
N GLN A 183 -80.70 21.49 4.21
CA GLN A 183 -81.51 21.83 3.04
C GLN A 183 -82.94 21.30 3.14
N ILE A 184 -83.12 20.04 3.57
CA ILE A 184 -84.44 19.44 3.79
C ILE A 184 -85.20 20.23 4.86
N LYS A 185 -84.57 20.51 6.01
CA LYS A 185 -85.19 21.28 7.09
C LYS A 185 -85.64 22.67 6.62
N MET A 186 -84.84 23.36 5.81
CA MET A 186 -85.22 24.66 5.25
C MET A 186 -86.37 24.54 4.24
N ALA A 187 -86.35 23.54 3.36
CA ALA A 187 -87.43 23.32 2.39
C ALA A 187 -88.76 22.99 3.09
N THR A 188 -88.75 22.07 4.07
CA THR A 188 -89.91 21.73 4.89
C THR A 188 -90.46 22.97 5.59
N PHE A 189 -89.59 23.74 6.25
CA PHE A 189 -90.00 24.95 6.94
C PHE A 189 -90.61 25.99 5.99
N ASN A 190 -90.02 26.19 4.81
CA ASN A 190 -90.54 27.12 3.81
C ASN A 190 -91.95 26.72 3.36
N ILE A 191 -92.19 25.44 3.09
CA ILE A 191 -93.52 24.94 2.67
C ILE A 191 -94.52 25.08 3.82
N PHE A 192 -94.14 24.68 5.03
CA PHE A 192 -94.94 24.85 6.24
C PHE A 192 -95.38 26.30 6.45
N GLN A 193 -94.45 27.26 6.32
CA GLN A 193 -94.75 28.68 6.41
C GLN A 193 -95.75 29.15 5.35
N ILE A 194 -95.70 28.61 4.13
CA ILE A 194 -96.66 28.95 3.07
C ILE A 194 -98.05 28.43 3.43
N LEU A 195 -98.17 27.16 3.83
CA LEU A 195 -99.45 26.54 4.17
C LEU A 195 -100.10 27.21 5.39
N THR A 196 -99.34 27.45 6.45
CA THR A 196 -99.83 28.14 7.66
C THR A 196 -100.31 29.56 7.35
N LYS A 197 -99.60 30.29 6.48
CA LYS A 197 -100.06 31.60 5.98
C LYS A 197 -101.35 31.51 5.18
N GLN A 198 -101.49 30.53 4.28
CA GLN A 198 -102.69 30.36 3.44
C GLN A 198 -103.92 29.93 4.24
N MET A 199 -103.74 29.01 5.19
CA MET A 199 -104.80 28.49 6.06
C MET A 199 -105.18 29.47 7.19
N ARG A 200 -104.43 30.56 7.38
CA ARG A 200 -104.55 31.51 8.50
C ARG A 200 -104.53 30.82 9.88
N GLN A 201 -103.83 29.69 9.98
CA GLN A 201 -103.63 28.95 11.22
C GLN A 201 -102.29 29.35 11.84
N GLN A 202 -102.26 29.55 13.16
CA GLN A 202 -101.01 29.60 13.95
C GLN A 202 -100.87 28.29 14.73
N PRO A 203 -100.35 27.23 14.10
CA PRO A 203 -100.02 26.02 14.82
C PRO A 203 -98.83 26.24 15.77
N ASP A 204 -98.92 25.68 16.97
CA ASP A 204 -97.89 25.75 18.02
C ASP A 204 -96.79 24.69 17.78
N ILE A 205 -96.13 24.76 16.61
CA ILE A 205 -95.04 23.84 16.26
C ILE A 205 -93.70 24.57 16.40
N PRO A 206 -92.74 24.03 17.19
CA PRO A 206 -91.43 24.64 17.35
C PRO A 206 -90.69 24.85 16.03
N LEU A 207 -90.01 26.00 15.90
CA LEU A 207 -89.19 26.37 14.74
C LEU A 207 -88.14 25.31 14.36
N ASN A 208 -87.65 24.56 15.35
CA ASN A 208 -86.59 23.58 15.18
C ASN A 208 -87.07 22.13 14.98
N ASP A 209 -88.38 21.90 14.87
CA ASP A 209 -88.98 20.59 14.70
C ASP A 209 -89.44 20.34 13.24
N PRO A 210 -88.57 19.80 12.36
CA PRO A 210 -88.94 19.52 10.98
C PRO A 210 -89.94 18.37 10.84
N LEU A 211 -90.05 17.47 11.83
CA LEU A 211 -90.96 16.33 11.77
C LEU A 211 -92.39 16.80 12.01
N GLY A 212 -92.63 17.56 13.09
CA GLY A 212 -93.94 18.16 13.34
C GLY A 212 -94.38 19.09 12.20
N GLN A 213 -93.45 19.86 11.61
CA GLN A 213 -93.74 20.67 10.43
C GLN A 213 -94.16 19.82 9.23
N LEU A 214 -93.50 18.67 9.01
CA LEU A 214 -93.84 17.76 7.91
C LEU A 214 -95.18 17.06 8.13
N ASP A 215 -95.49 16.66 9.35
CA ASP A 215 -96.77 16.04 9.72
C ASP A 215 -97.93 17.01 9.45
N GLN A 216 -97.79 18.28 9.84
CA GLN A 216 -98.82 19.27 9.52
C GLN A 216 -98.94 19.57 8.02
N ILE A 217 -97.82 19.63 7.29
CA ILE A 217 -97.86 19.73 5.81
C ILE A 217 -98.63 18.54 5.23
N HIS A 218 -98.38 17.33 5.75
CA HIS A 218 -99.03 16.11 5.30
C HIS A 218 -100.54 16.13 5.55
N ASP A 219 -100.97 16.47 6.76
CA ASP A 219 -102.39 16.58 7.13
C ASP A 219 -103.10 17.59 6.21
N CYS A 220 -102.50 18.77 6.00
CA CYS A 220 -103.05 19.78 5.09
C CYS A 220 -103.17 19.27 3.65
N LEU A 221 -102.18 18.53 3.15
CA LEU A 221 -102.22 17.96 1.81
C LEU A 221 -103.28 16.86 1.67
N ILE A 222 -103.48 16.03 2.70
CA ILE A 222 -104.56 15.04 2.76
C ILE A 222 -105.91 15.75 2.69
N ASP A 223 -106.12 16.77 3.53
CA ASP A 223 -107.36 17.52 3.55
C ASP A 223 -107.65 18.16 2.18
N LEU A 224 -106.65 18.80 1.57
CA LEU A 224 -106.78 19.37 0.22
C LEU A 224 -107.10 18.29 -0.84
N SER A 225 -106.46 17.12 -0.76
CA SER A 225 -106.72 16.01 -1.69
C SER A 225 -108.12 15.41 -1.53
N ALA A 226 -108.61 15.32 -0.29
CA ALA A 226 -109.96 14.87 0.01
C ALA A 226 -110.99 15.86 -0.55
N ILE A 227 -110.77 17.16 -0.34
CA ILE A 227 -111.61 18.23 -0.92
C ILE A 227 -111.60 18.17 -2.46
N LEU A 228 -110.43 18.00 -3.08
CA LEU A 228 -110.33 17.88 -4.55
C LEU A 228 -111.06 16.63 -5.07
N THR A 229 -110.92 15.49 -4.38
CA THR A 229 -111.60 14.23 -4.76
C THR A 229 -113.12 14.35 -4.61
N GLU A 230 -113.59 15.06 -3.57
CA GLU A 230 -115.01 15.39 -3.41
C GLU A 230 -115.51 16.34 -4.50
N LEU A 231 -114.71 17.34 -4.89
CA LEU A 231 -115.03 18.24 -6.00
C LEU A 231 -115.08 17.49 -7.34
N GLU A 232 -114.15 16.57 -7.60
CA GLU A 232 -114.15 15.74 -8.82
C GLU A 232 -115.33 14.76 -8.85
N LYS A 233 -115.76 14.21 -7.71
CA LYS A 233 -116.97 13.38 -7.60
C LYS A 233 -118.25 14.19 -7.81
N ASN A 234 -118.28 15.43 -7.34
CA ASN A 234 -119.42 16.33 -7.49
C ASN A 234 -119.48 16.97 -8.89
N TYR A 235 -118.38 16.94 -9.66
CA TYR A 235 -118.28 17.39 -11.04
C TYR A 235 -117.46 16.42 -11.91
N PRO A 236 -118.00 15.23 -12.25
CA PRO A 236 -117.30 14.27 -13.10
C PRO A 236 -117.22 14.82 -14.53
N THR A 237 -116.02 15.23 -14.95
CA THR A 237 -115.63 15.65 -16.32
C THR A 237 -116.78 15.94 -17.29
N ALA A 238 -117.25 17.19 -17.28
CA ALA A 238 -117.69 17.86 -18.49
C ALA A 238 -116.91 19.17 -18.62
N ASN A 239 -115.94 19.17 -19.55
CA ASN A 239 -115.16 20.31 -20.05
C ASN A 239 -114.12 20.94 -19.11
N HIS A 240 -112.84 20.59 -19.32
CA HIS A 240 -111.76 21.56 -19.15
C HIS A 240 -110.94 21.72 -20.46
N PRO A 241 -110.68 22.95 -20.96
CA PRO A 241 -110.01 23.20 -22.26
C PRO A 241 -108.49 23.06 -22.24
N TYR A 242 -107.87 22.65 -21.13
CA TYR A 242 -106.42 22.52 -21.04
C TYR A 242 -106.02 21.07 -20.85
N LYS A 243 -105.74 20.43 -21.99
CA LYS A 243 -104.96 19.21 -22.08
C LYS A 243 -103.55 19.55 -21.58
N VAL A 244 -103.19 19.13 -20.37
CA VAL A 244 -101.77 19.10 -19.99
C VAL A 244 -101.17 17.94 -20.78
N GLU A 245 -100.46 18.26 -21.86
CA GLU A 245 -99.70 17.26 -22.60
C GLU A 245 -98.72 16.56 -21.65
N PRO A 246 -98.56 15.23 -21.74
CA PRO A 246 -97.52 14.55 -21.00
C PRO A 246 -96.16 15.13 -21.42
N VAL A 247 -95.41 15.64 -20.44
CA VAL A 247 -94.03 16.10 -20.66
C VAL A 247 -93.26 14.93 -21.31
N PRO A 248 -92.64 15.14 -22.48
CA PRO A 248 -91.92 14.08 -23.17
C PRO A 248 -90.84 13.48 -22.27
N ALA A 249 -90.79 12.15 -22.19
CA ALA A 249 -89.79 11.37 -21.44
C ALA A 249 -88.32 11.67 -21.86
N ALA A 250 -88.11 12.46 -22.92
CA ALA A 250 -86.80 12.86 -23.44
C ALA A 250 -86.06 13.92 -22.59
N LEU A 251 -86.67 14.48 -21.53
CA LEU A 251 -86.01 15.45 -20.64
C LEU A 251 -85.45 14.85 -19.33
N LEU A 252 -85.63 13.55 -19.10
CA LEU A 252 -85.11 12.85 -17.91
C LEU A 252 -83.78 12.11 -18.14
N SER A 253 -83.19 12.21 -19.35
CA SER A 253 -81.96 11.48 -19.70
C SER A 253 -80.76 12.39 -19.96
N LYS A 254 -80.52 13.39 -19.11
CA LYS A 254 -79.25 14.16 -19.11
C LYS A 254 -78.79 14.51 -17.69
N THR A 255 -78.34 13.51 -16.97
CA THR A 255 -77.20 13.64 -16.02
C THR A 255 -76.33 12.40 -16.12
N ASP A 256 -75.83 12.13 -17.32
CA ASP A 256 -74.59 11.38 -17.48
C ASP A 256 -73.42 12.21 -16.94
N GLY A 257 -72.63 11.59 -16.09
CA GLY A 257 -71.18 11.82 -16.01
C GLY A 257 -70.70 13.09 -15.30
N CYS A 258 -70.39 12.96 -14.01
CA CYS A 258 -69.21 13.63 -13.48
C CYS A 258 -68.39 12.65 -12.63
N PRO A 259 -67.06 12.64 -12.78
CA PRO A 259 -66.19 11.55 -12.35
C PRO A 259 -65.98 11.54 -10.84
N ARG A 260 -65.80 10.34 -10.28
CA ARG A 260 -65.26 10.16 -8.91
C ARG A 260 -63.81 10.64 -8.86
N PRO A 261 -63.44 11.49 -7.90
CA PRO A 261 -62.20 11.35 -7.15
C PRO A 261 -62.35 10.30 -6.03
#